data_AF-A0A850BXX8-F1
#
_entry.id   AF-A0A850BXX8-F1
#
_cell.length_a   1.000
_cell.length_b   1.000
_cell.length_c   1.000
_cell.angle_alpha   90.00
_cell.angle_beta   90.00
_cell.angle_gamma   90.00
#
_symmetry.space_group_name_H-M   'P 1'
#
loop_
_entity.id
_entity.type
_entity.pdbx_description
1 polymer ?
#
loop_
_entity_poly.entity_id
_entity_poly.type
_entity_poly.pdbx_seq_one_letter_code
_entity_poly.pdbx_strand_id
1 'polypeptide(L)'
;MQTRVSFALFGFVLASCGTLVACGSEDIGTPPVEDVLLAPPPEGQGVQYQMTTRLEPGTEAEHCKFVQAPAEGMYVNRDEVRFTKGSHHFLLYETPYTSIPTETEDGKAVDTSGVFDCSQGATLDFAVTKLIAGSQNADGDAFLTFPSDVALRVEPGRVLLMNAHYINATSAPIEPEVRVNLFTIPAEQVKEQGDILFWYNPFIKVGAKSEARARMKCMVHTDIKLMNVQSHMHARGTGYAAALPEGAPFYTNNAWEGVPVKRFDSGMDIKAGTWIDYYCDYNNTGAADVYQGPRSTDEMCMLIGAYYPADPVTSNCAADPSAPDQTGNLGAEWIGNGTETCATTMGCVQQTFTGAGDVMQGITTCMMAADPAVSKEMSDALRCLFLNGQAAPTACKTQFDACLAK
;
A
#
# COMPACT_ATOMS: atom_id res chain seq x y z
N MET A 1 11.19 9.86 22.92
CA MET A 1 10.09 8.88 22.79
C MET A 1 8.85 9.66 22.40
N GLN A 2 8.70 9.95 21.10
CA GLN A 2 7.44 10.45 20.54
C GLN A 2 6.55 9.23 20.39
N THR A 3 5.42 9.24 21.07
CA THR A 3 4.38 8.21 20.98
C THR A 3 3.82 8.26 19.56
N ARG A 4 4.16 7.28 18.73
CA ARG A 4 3.45 7.03 17.48
C ARG A 4 2.00 6.72 17.84
N VAL A 5 1.04 7.36 17.18
CA VAL A 5 -0.37 6.99 17.29
C VAL A 5 -0.53 5.69 16.50
N SER A 6 -0.29 4.57 17.17
CA SER A 6 -0.55 3.23 16.64
C SER A 6 -2.06 3.01 16.67
N PHE A 7 -2.66 2.82 15.49
CA PHE A 7 -4.06 2.45 15.36
C PHE A 7 -4.21 0.95 15.66
N ALA A 8 -4.59 0.60 16.88
CA ALA A 8 -4.90 -0.78 17.26
C ALA A 8 -6.11 -0.80 18.19
N LEU A 9 -7.22 -1.41 17.74
CA LEU A 9 -8.23 -2.01 18.62
C LEU A 9 -9.25 -2.83 17.82
N PHE A 10 -9.05 -4.14 17.71
CA PHE A 10 -10.14 -5.07 17.45
C PHE A 10 -9.98 -6.38 18.23
N GLY A 11 -11.05 -6.74 18.92
CA GLY A 11 -11.34 -8.11 19.28
C GLY A 11 -12.84 -8.22 19.50
N PHE A 12 -13.53 -9.04 18.71
CA PHE A 12 -14.79 -9.66 19.13
C PHE A 12 -15.13 -10.94 18.34
N VAL A 13 -15.90 -11.76 19.04
CA VAL A 13 -16.19 -13.19 18.94
C VAL A 13 -17.08 -13.57 17.74
N LEU A 14 -16.73 -14.68 17.06
CA LEU A 14 -17.54 -15.34 16.04
C LEU A 14 -18.60 -16.27 16.67
N ALA A 15 -19.84 -16.14 16.21
CA ALA A 15 -20.91 -17.12 16.38
C ALA A 15 -21.18 -17.84 15.05
N SER A 16 -21.26 -19.17 15.13
CA SER A 16 -21.42 -20.13 14.05
C SER A 16 -22.84 -20.20 13.48
N CYS A 17 -22.96 -20.53 12.19
CA CYS A 17 -23.68 -21.69 11.61
C CYS A 17 -24.42 -21.35 10.29
N GLY A 18 -24.26 -22.20 9.26
CA GLY A 18 -25.09 -22.17 8.04
C GLY A 18 -24.48 -22.95 6.87
N THR A 19 -24.76 -24.24 6.79
CA THR A 19 -24.45 -25.14 5.66
C THR A 19 -25.29 -24.81 4.43
N LEU A 20 -24.69 -24.76 3.24
CA LEU A 20 -25.41 -24.90 1.96
C LEU A 20 -24.68 -25.83 0.99
N VAL A 21 -25.51 -26.61 0.30
CA VAL A 21 -25.23 -27.80 -0.50
C VAL A 21 -24.76 -27.43 -1.91
N ALA A 22 -23.79 -28.20 -2.40
CA ALA A 22 -23.20 -28.12 -3.74
C ALA A 22 -24.11 -28.70 -4.83
N CYS A 23 -24.11 -28.08 -6.01
CA CYS A 23 -24.44 -28.71 -7.28
C CYS A 23 -23.36 -28.33 -8.30
N GLY A 24 -22.69 -29.33 -8.87
CA GLY A 24 -21.59 -29.17 -9.81
C GLY A 24 -22.05 -28.88 -11.24
N SER A 25 -21.14 -28.28 -12.00
CA SER A 25 -21.15 -28.22 -13.45
C SER A 25 -19.71 -28.35 -13.95
N GLU A 26 -19.54 -29.16 -14.98
CA GLU A 26 -18.31 -29.79 -15.45
C GLU A 26 -17.26 -28.81 -15.99
N ASP A 27 -16.01 -29.03 -15.57
CA ASP A 27 -14.80 -28.32 -15.96
C ASP A 27 -14.45 -28.61 -17.44
N ILE A 28 -14.50 -27.58 -18.29
CA ILE A 28 -13.83 -27.61 -19.60
C ILE A 28 -12.39 -27.16 -19.34
N GLY A 29 -11.51 -28.14 -19.11
CA GLY A 29 -10.13 -27.94 -18.72
C GLY A 29 -9.32 -27.15 -19.75
N THR A 30 -8.98 -25.91 -19.40
CA THR A 30 -7.72 -25.28 -19.81
C THR A 30 -6.58 -26.11 -19.21
N PRO A 31 -5.53 -26.49 -19.97
CA PRO A 31 -4.40 -27.21 -19.40
C PRO A 31 -3.75 -26.36 -18.28
N PRO A 32 -3.28 -26.96 -17.18
CA PRO A 32 -2.65 -26.22 -16.11
C PRO A 32 -1.39 -25.54 -16.66
N VAL A 33 -1.31 -24.22 -16.49
CA VAL A 33 -0.02 -23.52 -16.58
C VAL A 33 0.83 -24.13 -15.46
N GLU A 34 1.94 -24.77 -15.79
CA GLU A 34 2.89 -25.18 -14.75
C GLU A 34 3.31 -23.93 -13.99
N ASP A 35 3.19 -23.94 -12.66
CA ASP A 35 3.68 -22.89 -11.77
C ASP A 35 5.22 -22.83 -11.86
N VAL A 36 5.75 -22.18 -12.90
CA VAL A 36 7.19 -22.03 -13.10
C VAL A 36 7.70 -20.95 -12.17
N LEU A 37 8.13 -21.35 -10.98
CA LEU A 37 8.85 -20.50 -10.03
C LEU A 37 10.23 -20.10 -10.57
N LEU A 38 10.75 -18.98 -10.07
CA LEU A 38 12.04 -18.43 -10.50
C LEU A 38 13.22 -19.32 -10.09
N ALA A 39 14.16 -19.53 -11.02
CA ALA A 39 15.53 -19.89 -10.67
C ALA A 39 16.22 -18.68 -10.01
N PRO A 40 17.17 -18.89 -9.07
CA PRO A 40 17.92 -17.78 -8.49
C PRO A 40 18.75 -17.04 -9.57
N PRO A 41 19.06 -15.76 -9.36
CA PRO A 41 20.00 -15.04 -10.23
C PRO A 41 21.34 -15.77 -10.30
N PRO A 42 22.06 -15.69 -11.43
CA PRO A 42 23.44 -16.18 -11.49
C PRO A 42 24.30 -15.56 -10.38
N GLU A 43 25.32 -16.30 -9.95
CA GLU A 43 26.24 -15.83 -8.90
C GLU A 43 26.81 -14.44 -9.24
N GLY A 44 26.73 -13.53 -8.27
CA GLY A 44 27.19 -12.14 -8.42
C GLY A 44 26.25 -11.22 -9.21
N GLN A 45 25.09 -11.70 -9.68
CA GLN A 45 24.12 -10.89 -10.44
C GLN A 45 22.86 -10.55 -9.65
N GLY A 46 22.76 -10.98 -8.40
CA GLY A 46 21.61 -10.67 -7.55
C GLY A 46 21.44 -11.64 -6.39
N VAL A 47 20.29 -11.51 -5.73
CA VAL A 47 19.86 -12.37 -4.61
C VAL A 47 18.44 -12.86 -4.87
N GLN A 48 18.14 -14.08 -4.44
CA GLN A 48 16.77 -14.60 -4.38
C GLN A 48 16.32 -14.74 -2.93
N TYR A 49 15.09 -14.32 -2.65
CA TYR A 49 14.39 -14.66 -1.41
C TYR A 49 13.14 -15.49 -1.72
N GLN A 50 12.77 -16.36 -0.79
CA GLN A 50 11.62 -17.23 -0.92
C GLN A 50 10.83 -17.37 0.38
N MET A 51 9.52 -17.51 0.24
CA MET A 51 8.59 -17.78 1.32
C MET A 51 7.58 -18.82 0.86
N THR A 52 7.54 -19.94 1.59
CA THR A 52 6.57 -21.02 1.41
C THR A 52 5.79 -21.14 2.71
N THR A 53 4.47 -21.26 2.60
CA THR A 53 3.58 -21.38 3.76
C THR A 53 2.50 -22.42 3.48
N ARG A 54 1.69 -22.73 4.49
CA ARG A 54 0.54 -23.63 4.38
C ARG A 54 -0.74 -22.87 4.67
N LEU A 55 -1.75 -23.09 3.85
CA LEU A 55 -3.08 -22.52 4.05
C LEU A 55 -4.12 -23.61 4.09
N GLU A 56 -4.97 -23.55 5.11
CA GLU A 56 -6.11 -24.44 5.23
C GLU A 56 -7.25 -24.00 4.29
N PRO A 57 -8.22 -24.88 3.98
CA PRO A 57 -9.36 -24.56 3.13
C PRO A 57 -10.14 -23.34 3.64
N GLY A 58 -10.52 -22.43 2.73
CA GLY A 58 -11.33 -21.26 3.05
C GLY A 58 -10.60 -20.19 3.86
N THR A 59 -9.26 -20.24 3.93
CA THR A 59 -8.44 -19.26 4.65
C THR A 59 -8.04 -18.11 3.73
N GLU A 60 -8.20 -16.89 4.24
CA GLU A 60 -7.50 -15.68 3.77
C GLU A 60 -6.55 -15.26 4.88
N ALA A 61 -5.30 -14.96 4.53
CA ALA A 61 -4.27 -14.56 5.49
C ALA A 61 -3.21 -13.70 4.82
N GLU A 62 -2.63 -12.77 5.58
CA GLU A 62 -1.33 -12.23 5.24
C GLU A 62 -0.25 -12.94 6.06
N HIS A 63 0.75 -13.48 5.36
CA HIS A 63 1.91 -14.06 6.02
C HIS A 63 3.16 -13.26 5.71
N CYS A 64 4.01 -13.17 6.71
CA CYS A 64 5.25 -12.43 6.68
C CYS A 64 6.45 -13.33 7.00
N LYS A 65 7.61 -12.93 6.49
CA LYS A 65 8.89 -13.55 6.83
C LYS A 65 10.00 -12.50 6.80
N PHE A 66 10.83 -12.50 7.83
CA PHE A 66 12.04 -11.70 7.81
C PHE A 66 13.17 -12.44 7.07
N VAL A 67 13.85 -11.70 6.21
CA VAL A 67 15.12 -12.11 5.59
C VAL A 67 16.13 -10.97 5.78
N GLN A 68 17.39 -11.18 5.40
CA GLN A 68 18.43 -10.17 5.59
C GLN A 68 19.12 -9.86 4.27
N ALA A 69 19.31 -8.57 4.00
CA ALA A 69 20.10 -8.09 2.87
C ALA A 69 21.59 -8.49 3.03
N PRO A 70 22.34 -8.58 1.92
CA PRO A 70 23.79 -8.77 1.98
C PRO A 70 24.48 -7.76 2.92
N ALA A 71 25.58 -8.17 3.55
CA ALA A 71 26.28 -7.38 4.55
C ALA A 71 26.88 -6.08 3.98
N GLU A 72 27.08 -6.03 2.67
CA GLU A 72 27.56 -4.91 1.86
C GLU A 72 26.42 -4.05 1.27
N GLY A 73 25.17 -4.50 1.41
CA GLY A 73 24.00 -3.90 0.77
C GLY A 73 23.88 -4.31 -0.69
N MET A 74 22.99 -3.66 -1.44
CA MET A 74 22.84 -3.93 -2.87
C MET A 74 22.22 -2.75 -3.62
N TYR A 75 22.49 -2.71 -4.92
CA TYR A 75 21.91 -1.74 -5.86
C TYR A 75 21.02 -2.50 -6.86
N VAL A 76 19.74 -2.58 -6.55
CA VAL A 76 18.73 -3.33 -7.30
C VAL A 76 18.32 -2.54 -8.54
N ASN A 77 18.63 -3.06 -9.72
CA ASN A 77 18.25 -2.46 -11.00
C ASN A 77 16.91 -3.02 -11.52
N ARG A 78 16.63 -4.28 -11.21
CA ARG A 78 15.45 -5.01 -11.68
C ARG A 78 15.01 -6.04 -10.67
N ASP A 79 13.70 -6.25 -10.57
CA ASP A 79 13.12 -7.34 -9.80
C ASP A 79 12.42 -8.35 -10.72
N GLU A 80 12.22 -9.56 -10.22
CA GLU A 80 11.25 -10.50 -10.76
C GLU A 80 10.57 -11.19 -9.60
N VAL A 81 9.25 -11.32 -9.67
CA VAL A 81 8.47 -12.05 -8.67
C VAL A 81 7.67 -13.14 -9.37
N ARG A 82 7.69 -14.35 -8.82
CA ARG A 82 6.76 -15.41 -9.20
C ARG A 82 6.14 -15.99 -7.95
N PHE A 83 4.84 -16.23 -7.98
CA PHE A 83 4.15 -16.92 -6.91
C PHE A 83 3.14 -17.93 -7.46
N THR A 84 2.99 -19.03 -6.74
CA THR A 84 2.06 -20.10 -7.11
C THR A 84 0.63 -19.72 -6.76
N LYS A 85 -0.33 -20.53 -7.25
CA LYS A 85 -1.74 -20.44 -6.88
C LYS A 85 -1.94 -20.33 -5.38
N GLY A 86 -2.88 -19.48 -4.98
CA GLY A 86 -3.20 -19.18 -3.59
C GLY A 86 -2.58 -17.88 -3.09
N SER A 87 -1.60 -17.32 -3.80
CA SER A 87 -1.09 -15.98 -3.52
C SER A 87 -1.81 -14.95 -4.39
N HIS A 88 -2.12 -13.79 -3.82
CA HIS A 88 -2.80 -12.68 -4.50
C HIS A 88 -1.82 -11.56 -4.88
N HIS A 89 -0.96 -11.13 -3.95
CA HIS A 89 0.17 -10.24 -4.24
C HIS A 89 1.33 -10.49 -3.27
N PHE A 90 2.50 -9.95 -3.64
CA PHE A 90 3.72 -10.01 -2.85
C PHE A 90 4.41 -8.66 -2.80
N LEU A 91 4.95 -8.32 -1.62
CA LEU A 91 5.69 -7.11 -1.33
C LEU A 91 6.97 -7.47 -0.56
N LEU A 92 8.06 -6.78 -0.90
CA LEU A 92 9.31 -6.86 -0.16
C LEU A 92 9.68 -5.46 0.33
N TYR A 93 9.72 -5.28 1.63
CA TYR A 93 10.07 -4.01 2.27
C TYR A 93 11.49 -4.04 2.82
N GLU A 94 12.16 -2.89 2.74
CA GLU A 94 13.31 -2.60 3.60
C GLU A 94 12.80 -2.08 4.95
N THR A 95 13.45 -2.46 6.04
CA THR A 95 13.09 -2.05 7.41
C THR A 95 14.21 -1.25 8.07
N PRO A 96 13.94 -0.47 9.13
CA PRO A 96 14.98 0.20 9.88
C PRO A 96 15.74 -0.75 10.83
N TYR A 97 15.43 -2.05 10.84
CA TYR A 97 16.05 -3.02 11.74
C TYR A 97 17.39 -3.54 11.19
N THR A 98 18.36 -3.73 12.08
CA THR A 98 19.66 -4.37 11.79
C THR A 98 19.76 -5.80 12.35
N SER A 99 18.74 -6.20 13.11
CA SER A 99 18.54 -7.56 13.64
C SER A 99 17.05 -7.89 13.55
N ILE A 100 16.71 -9.14 13.31
CA ILE A 100 15.31 -9.58 13.17
C ILE A 100 14.56 -9.23 14.47
N PRO A 101 13.49 -8.42 14.41
CA PRO A 101 12.69 -8.09 15.59
C PRO A 101 11.94 -9.32 16.08
N THR A 102 11.59 -9.36 17.37
CA THR A 102 10.79 -10.44 17.99
C THR A 102 9.51 -9.91 18.64
N GLU A 103 9.24 -8.62 18.44
CA GLU A 103 8.07 -7.91 18.92
C GLU A 103 7.61 -6.95 17.82
N THR A 104 6.32 -6.69 17.77
CA THR A 104 5.70 -5.62 16.96
C THR A 104 6.01 -4.23 17.54
N GLU A 105 5.71 -3.17 16.79
CA GLU A 105 5.88 -1.78 17.23
C GLU A 105 5.05 -1.42 18.48
N ASP A 106 3.97 -2.15 18.78
CA ASP A 106 3.17 -2.02 20.01
C ASP A 106 3.64 -2.94 21.16
N GLY A 107 4.74 -3.68 20.98
CA GLY A 107 5.38 -4.50 22.01
C GLY A 107 4.77 -5.89 22.19
N LYS A 108 3.96 -6.37 21.25
CA LYS A 108 3.45 -7.75 21.26
C LYS A 108 4.51 -8.71 20.74
N ALA A 109 4.82 -9.75 21.51
CA ALA A 109 5.75 -10.80 21.09
C ALA A 109 5.26 -11.55 19.84
N VAL A 110 6.19 -11.82 18.93
CA VAL A 110 5.98 -12.57 17.67
C VAL A 110 7.14 -13.54 17.46
N ASP A 111 6.85 -14.79 17.14
CA ASP A 111 7.86 -15.75 16.70
C ASP A 111 8.25 -15.46 15.24
N THR A 112 9.41 -14.85 15.06
CA THR A 112 9.94 -14.42 13.76
C THR A 112 11.02 -15.35 13.22
N SER A 113 11.17 -16.56 13.80
CA SER A 113 12.14 -17.56 13.36
C SER A 113 11.82 -18.17 11.99
N GLY A 114 10.58 -18.02 11.52
CA GLY A 114 10.10 -18.50 10.23
C GLY A 114 9.02 -17.59 9.63
N VAL A 115 8.06 -18.21 8.96
CA VAL A 115 6.87 -17.51 8.46
C VAL A 115 5.90 -17.31 9.62
N PHE A 116 5.33 -16.12 9.74
CA PHE A 116 4.38 -15.76 10.80
C PHE A 116 3.18 -15.00 10.23
N ASP A 117 2.08 -14.99 10.99
CA ASP A 117 0.87 -14.23 10.64
C ASP A 117 1.11 -12.73 10.82
N CYS A 118 0.76 -11.96 9.79
CA CYS A 118 0.74 -10.50 9.82
C CYS A 118 -0.59 -9.98 9.25
N SER A 119 -1.68 -10.71 9.46
CA SER A 119 -3.02 -10.40 8.93
C SER A 119 -3.66 -9.14 9.50
N GLN A 120 -3.00 -8.48 10.47
CA GLN A 120 -3.38 -7.13 10.91
C GLN A 120 -2.75 -6.03 10.03
N GLY A 121 -1.81 -6.38 9.15
CA GLY A 121 -1.09 -5.49 8.25
C GLY A 121 0.40 -5.44 8.59
N ALA A 122 1.25 -5.85 7.64
CA ALA A 122 2.70 -5.90 7.84
C ALA A 122 3.31 -4.55 8.30
N THR A 123 2.83 -3.44 7.73
CA THR A 123 3.32 -2.09 8.05
C THR A 123 2.64 -1.46 9.27
N LEU A 124 1.62 -2.12 9.83
CA LEU A 124 1.05 -1.76 11.14
C LEU A 124 1.85 -2.40 12.27
N ASP A 125 2.24 -3.66 12.09
CA ASP A 125 2.99 -4.42 13.08
C ASP A 125 4.49 -4.07 13.11
N PHE A 126 5.07 -3.69 11.97
CA PHE A 126 6.50 -3.43 11.83
C PHE A 126 6.80 -2.14 11.06
N ALA A 127 7.85 -1.43 11.50
CA ALA A 127 8.34 -0.27 10.77
C ALA A 127 9.00 -0.69 9.44
N VAL A 128 8.68 0.04 8.38
CA VAL A 128 9.30 -0.09 7.06
C VAL A 128 9.87 1.25 6.63
N THR A 129 10.96 1.23 5.86
CA THR A 129 11.56 2.44 5.30
C THR A 129 11.12 2.69 3.86
N LYS A 130 10.95 1.63 3.07
CA LYS A 130 10.44 1.69 1.68
C LYS A 130 10.09 0.31 1.12
N LEU A 131 9.28 0.28 0.07
CA LEU A 131 9.11 -0.88 -0.80
C LEU A 131 10.35 -1.02 -1.71
N ILE A 132 10.86 -2.25 -1.88
CA ILE A 132 12.04 -2.51 -2.72
C ILE A 132 11.80 -3.51 -3.86
N ALA A 133 10.70 -4.27 -3.82
CA ALA A 133 10.22 -5.12 -4.90
C ALA A 133 8.78 -5.55 -4.64
N GLY A 134 8.06 -5.99 -5.67
CA GLY A 134 6.72 -6.53 -5.48
C GLY A 134 6.03 -6.91 -6.78
N SER A 135 4.94 -7.65 -6.67
CA SER A 135 4.06 -7.95 -7.80
C SER A 135 2.63 -8.21 -7.32
N GLN A 136 1.68 -7.76 -8.14
CA GLN A 136 0.26 -8.11 -8.01
C GLN A 136 -0.16 -9.25 -8.95
N ASN A 137 0.76 -9.71 -9.80
CA ASN A 137 0.49 -10.71 -10.82
C ASN A 137 1.42 -11.91 -10.63
N ALA A 138 0.87 -13.12 -10.66
CA ALA A 138 1.60 -14.36 -10.39
C ALA A 138 2.81 -14.55 -11.31
N ASP A 139 2.65 -14.21 -12.59
CA ASP A 139 3.65 -14.26 -13.65
C ASP A 139 3.93 -12.88 -14.25
N GLY A 140 3.74 -11.84 -13.44
CA GLY A 140 3.89 -10.45 -13.84
C GLY A 140 5.23 -10.10 -14.46
N ASP A 141 5.19 -9.08 -15.30
CA ASP A 141 6.35 -8.35 -15.74
C ASP A 141 7.13 -7.77 -14.54
N ALA A 142 8.44 -7.61 -14.70
CA ALA A 142 9.29 -6.95 -13.69
C ALA A 142 8.72 -5.55 -13.37
N PHE A 143 8.55 -5.27 -12.07
CA PHE A 143 8.04 -3.99 -11.61
C PHE A 143 9.15 -2.95 -11.60
N LEU A 144 10.32 -3.30 -11.05
CA LEU A 144 11.54 -2.54 -11.23
C LEU A 144 12.17 -2.91 -12.58
N THR A 145 12.32 -1.92 -13.45
CA THR A 145 13.11 -2.05 -14.68
C THR A 145 13.77 -0.71 -14.95
N PHE A 146 14.81 -0.42 -14.17
CA PHE A 146 15.53 0.84 -14.27
C PHE A 146 16.50 0.84 -15.47
N PRO A 147 16.84 2.02 -16.02
CA PRO A 147 17.96 2.16 -16.95
C PRO A 147 19.24 1.52 -16.40
N SER A 148 20.18 1.15 -17.28
CA SER A 148 21.36 0.36 -16.91
C SER A 148 22.29 1.00 -15.86
N ASP A 149 22.19 2.30 -15.61
CA ASP A 149 22.97 3.06 -14.65
C ASP A 149 22.13 3.63 -13.50
N VAL A 150 20.90 3.14 -13.32
CA VAL A 150 20.00 3.52 -12.24
C VAL A 150 19.67 2.29 -11.39
N ALA A 151 19.67 2.45 -10.07
CA ALA A 151 19.32 1.37 -9.16
C ALA A 151 18.70 1.86 -7.86
N LEU A 152 17.78 1.08 -7.31
CA LEU A 152 17.29 1.24 -5.94
C LEU A 152 18.35 0.70 -4.97
N ARG A 153 18.78 1.52 -4.02
CA ARG A 153 19.74 1.10 -2.99
C ARG A 153 19.03 0.42 -1.83
N VAL A 154 19.52 -0.74 -1.41
CA VAL A 154 19.15 -1.39 -0.14
C VAL A 154 20.34 -1.30 0.79
N GLU A 155 20.12 -0.83 2.03
CA GLU A 155 21.21 -0.58 2.96
C GLU A 155 21.89 -1.88 3.44
N PRO A 156 23.19 -1.82 3.78
CA PRO A 156 23.95 -2.99 4.20
C PRO A 156 23.36 -3.71 5.42
N GLY A 157 23.19 -5.03 5.30
CA GLY A 157 22.77 -5.92 6.39
C GLY A 157 21.36 -5.64 6.94
N ARG A 158 20.54 -4.85 6.26
CA ARG A 158 19.18 -4.56 6.73
C ARG A 158 18.31 -5.79 6.74
N VAL A 159 17.44 -5.85 7.74
CA VAL A 159 16.34 -6.80 7.75
C VAL A 159 15.33 -6.36 6.69
N LEU A 160 14.90 -7.30 5.88
CA LEU A 160 13.86 -7.13 4.88
C LEU A 160 12.62 -7.91 5.33
N LEU A 161 11.45 -7.36 5.06
CA LEU A 161 10.16 -7.95 5.40
C LEU A 161 9.47 -8.41 4.11
N MET A 162 9.42 -9.73 3.91
CA MET A 162 8.55 -10.35 2.92
C MET A 162 7.12 -10.33 3.44
N ASN A 163 6.18 -9.85 2.65
CA ASN A 163 4.75 -9.89 2.93
C ASN A 163 4.02 -10.43 1.70
N ALA A 164 3.17 -11.43 1.90
CA ALA A 164 2.30 -11.94 0.86
C ALA A 164 0.88 -12.09 1.40
N HIS A 165 -0.07 -11.64 0.60
CA HIS A 165 -1.48 -11.86 0.84
C HIS A 165 -1.89 -13.13 0.11
N TYR A 166 -2.48 -14.07 0.85
CA TYR A 166 -2.91 -15.35 0.34
C TYR A 166 -4.41 -15.60 0.54
N ILE A 167 -5.00 -16.29 -0.43
CA ILE A 167 -6.39 -16.73 -0.43
C ILE A 167 -6.44 -18.20 -0.86
N ASN A 168 -6.87 -19.08 0.02
CA ASN A 168 -7.21 -20.47 -0.30
C ASN A 168 -8.74 -20.64 -0.42
N ALA A 169 -9.29 -20.36 -1.59
CA ALA A 169 -10.71 -20.58 -1.88
C ALA A 169 -11.06 -22.06 -2.18
N THR A 170 -10.10 -22.98 -2.07
CA THR A 170 -10.32 -24.40 -2.37
C THR A 170 -10.82 -25.18 -1.15
N SER A 171 -11.25 -26.43 -1.36
CA SER A 171 -11.66 -27.33 -0.29
C SER A 171 -10.53 -28.17 0.29
N ALA A 172 -9.29 -27.95 -0.15
CA ALA A 172 -8.11 -28.69 0.30
C ALA A 172 -7.03 -27.72 0.78
N PRO A 173 -6.14 -28.15 1.70
CA PRO A 173 -4.99 -27.34 2.04
C PRO A 173 -4.09 -27.13 0.83
N ILE A 174 -3.50 -25.95 0.73
CA ILE A 174 -2.50 -25.61 -0.30
C ILE A 174 -1.20 -25.14 0.36
N GLU A 175 -0.09 -25.27 -0.36
CA GLU A 175 1.23 -24.83 0.10
C GLU A 175 1.82 -23.82 -0.90
N PRO A 176 1.35 -22.56 -0.86
CA PRO A 176 1.79 -21.58 -1.83
C PRO A 176 3.22 -21.13 -1.54
N GLU A 177 3.93 -20.82 -2.62
CA GLU A 177 5.29 -20.33 -2.59
C GLU A 177 5.40 -19.04 -3.40
N VAL A 178 6.16 -18.09 -2.86
CA VAL A 178 6.61 -16.90 -3.57
C VAL A 178 8.13 -16.85 -3.62
N ARG A 179 8.67 -16.47 -4.78
CA ARG A 179 10.08 -16.16 -4.99
C ARG A 179 10.23 -14.77 -5.57
N VAL A 180 11.21 -14.04 -5.05
CA VAL A 180 11.63 -12.74 -5.58
C VAL A 180 13.12 -12.79 -5.89
N ASN A 181 13.46 -12.45 -7.12
CA ASN A 181 14.82 -12.18 -7.56
C ASN A 181 15.05 -10.67 -7.57
N LEU A 182 16.13 -10.23 -6.95
CA LEU A 182 16.62 -8.85 -7.04
C LEU A 182 17.92 -8.87 -7.84
N PHE A 183 17.86 -8.39 -9.08
CA PHE A 183 19.03 -8.27 -9.95
C PHE A 183 19.76 -6.96 -9.68
N THR A 184 21.08 -7.05 -9.54
CA THR A 184 21.91 -5.93 -9.07
C THR A 184 22.89 -5.46 -10.12
N ILE A 185 23.28 -4.18 -10.05
CA ILE A 185 24.42 -3.62 -10.78
C ILE A 185 25.54 -3.21 -9.82
N PRO A 186 26.82 -3.16 -10.27
CA PRO A 186 27.93 -2.69 -9.45
C PRO A 186 27.74 -1.24 -8.99
N ALA A 187 28.23 -0.92 -7.79
CA ALA A 187 28.08 0.42 -7.21
C ALA A 187 28.68 1.53 -8.10
N GLU A 188 29.81 1.25 -8.75
CA GLU A 188 30.49 2.15 -9.67
C GLU A 188 29.72 2.40 -10.98
N GLN A 189 28.74 1.57 -11.30
CA GLN A 189 27.86 1.73 -12.47
C GLN A 189 26.67 2.64 -12.17
N VAL A 190 26.31 2.83 -10.89
CA VAL A 190 25.15 3.63 -10.45
C VAL A 190 25.46 5.11 -10.59
N LYS A 191 24.70 5.80 -11.45
CA LYS A 191 24.75 7.27 -11.61
C LYS A 191 23.59 7.97 -10.93
N GLU A 192 22.42 7.34 -10.86
CA GLU A 192 21.27 7.84 -10.13
C GLU A 192 20.63 6.72 -9.30
N GLN A 193 20.05 7.09 -8.15
CA GLN A 193 19.28 6.14 -7.36
C GLN A 193 17.83 6.17 -7.81
N GLY A 194 17.20 5.01 -7.93
CA GLY A 194 15.76 4.87 -8.14
C GLY A 194 15.02 4.63 -6.83
N ASP A 195 13.70 4.86 -6.85
CA ASP A 195 12.80 4.55 -5.74
C ASP A 195 11.42 4.15 -6.28
N ILE A 196 10.50 3.78 -5.39
CA ILE A 196 9.14 3.36 -5.72
C ILE A 196 8.14 4.32 -5.08
N LEU A 197 7.29 4.97 -5.88
CA LEU A 197 6.07 5.60 -5.37
C LEU A 197 5.21 4.50 -4.74
N PHE A 198 4.85 4.63 -3.47
CA PHE A 198 4.01 3.67 -2.76
C PHE A 198 2.89 4.40 -2.01
N TRP A 199 2.00 5.02 -2.78
CA TRP A 199 0.99 5.91 -2.25
C TRP A 199 -0.31 5.18 -1.97
N TYR A 200 -0.86 5.41 -0.79
CA TYR A 200 -2.07 4.78 -0.28
C TYR A 200 -3.05 5.83 0.19
N ASN A 201 -4.31 5.77 -0.27
CA ASN A 201 -5.37 6.61 0.26
C ASN A 201 -6.08 5.92 1.42
N PRO A 202 -5.92 6.39 2.68
CA PRO A 202 -6.60 5.80 3.83
C PRO A 202 -8.07 6.22 3.95
N PHE A 203 -8.54 7.18 3.13
CA PHE A 203 -9.90 7.68 3.19
C PHE A 203 -10.78 6.96 2.18
N ILE A 204 -11.23 5.76 2.55
CA ILE A 204 -12.13 4.92 1.76
C ILE A 204 -13.34 4.54 2.60
N LYS A 205 -14.53 4.90 2.11
CA LYS A 205 -15.80 4.38 2.58
C LYS A 205 -16.72 4.13 1.38
N VAL A 206 -17.21 2.91 1.25
CA VAL A 206 -18.24 2.54 0.30
C VAL A 206 -19.46 2.08 1.09
N GLY A 207 -20.53 2.89 1.08
CA GLY A 207 -21.74 2.57 1.81
C GLY A 207 -22.40 1.27 1.35
N ALA A 208 -23.25 0.69 2.18
CA ALA A 208 -24.08 -0.44 1.79
C ALA A 208 -24.93 -0.09 0.54
N LYS A 209 -24.91 -0.96 -0.47
CA LYS A 209 -25.68 -0.80 -1.73
C LYS A 209 -25.43 0.55 -2.41
N SER A 210 -24.18 1.01 -2.41
CA SER A 210 -23.81 2.32 -2.96
C SER A 210 -22.54 2.25 -3.80
N GLU A 211 -22.34 3.32 -4.55
CA GLU A 211 -21.07 3.63 -5.21
C GLU A 211 -20.31 4.66 -4.38
N ALA A 212 -18.99 4.68 -4.49
CA ALA A 212 -18.15 5.70 -3.87
C ALA A 212 -16.85 5.88 -4.65
N ARG A 213 -16.20 7.03 -4.46
CA ARG A 213 -14.87 7.33 -4.99
C ARG A 213 -13.90 7.57 -3.85
N ALA A 214 -12.71 6.98 -3.86
CA ALA A 214 -11.61 7.45 -3.02
C ALA A 214 -10.68 8.26 -3.90
N ARG A 215 -10.33 9.49 -3.51
CA ARG A 215 -9.45 10.37 -4.30
C ARG A 215 -8.43 11.07 -3.40
N MET A 216 -7.18 11.08 -3.84
CA MET A 216 -6.15 11.92 -3.24
C MET A 216 -5.16 12.41 -4.28
N LYS A 217 -4.40 13.43 -3.93
CA LYS A 217 -3.27 13.88 -4.73
C LYS A 217 -2.04 14.08 -3.84
N CYS A 218 -0.87 13.82 -4.42
CA CYS A 218 0.43 13.95 -3.78
C CYS A 218 1.35 14.82 -4.62
N MET A 219 2.18 15.64 -3.96
CA MET A 219 3.14 16.50 -4.64
C MET A 219 4.43 15.72 -4.91
N VAL A 220 4.98 15.92 -6.10
CA VAL A 220 6.35 15.54 -6.44
C VAL A 220 7.30 16.65 -6.01
N HIS A 221 8.30 16.35 -5.18
CA HIS A 221 9.18 17.35 -4.56
C HIS A 221 10.47 17.64 -5.33
N THR A 222 10.86 16.75 -6.25
CA THR A 222 12.03 16.91 -7.13
C THR A 222 11.64 16.62 -8.58
N ASP A 223 12.45 17.05 -9.55
CA ASP A 223 12.24 16.60 -10.93
C ASP A 223 12.51 15.09 -11.02
N ILE A 224 11.54 14.33 -11.52
CA ILE A 224 11.64 12.87 -11.65
C ILE A 224 11.28 12.38 -13.05
N LYS A 225 11.73 11.16 -13.35
CA LYS A 225 11.29 10.31 -14.45
C LYS A 225 10.52 9.13 -13.88
N LEU A 226 9.22 9.10 -14.13
CA LEU A 226 8.37 7.97 -13.80
C LEU A 226 8.52 6.89 -14.88
N MET A 227 8.96 5.69 -14.50
CA MET A 227 9.29 4.60 -15.43
C MET A 227 8.12 3.67 -15.68
N ASN A 228 7.29 3.47 -14.68
CA ASN A 228 6.04 2.76 -14.81
C ASN A 228 5.05 3.19 -13.73
N VAL A 229 3.81 2.76 -13.89
CA VAL A 229 2.77 2.91 -12.87
C VAL A 229 1.80 1.74 -12.94
N GLN A 230 1.25 1.38 -11.78
CA GLN A 230 0.11 0.49 -11.62
C GLN A 230 -0.80 1.00 -10.51
N SER A 231 -2.07 0.61 -10.58
CA SER A 231 -3.03 0.79 -9.50
C SER A 231 -2.99 -0.40 -8.53
N HIS A 232 -3.62 -0.27 -7.37
CA HIS A 232 -4.08 -1.42 -6.58
C HIS A 232 -5.46 -1.08 -6.02
N MET A 233 -6.41 -1.99 -6.21
CA MET A 233 -7.80 -1.94 -5.73
C MET A 233 -8.24 -3.35 -5.36
N HIS A 234 -9.23 -3.47 -4.47
CA HIS A 234 -9.88 -4.76 -4.21
C HIS A 234 -11.09 -4.96 -5.13
N ALA A 235 -11.80 -6.08 -4.94
CA ALA A 235 -12.78 -6.61 -5.89
C ALA A 235 -13.99 -5.71 -6.17
N ARG A 236 -14.27 -4.67 -5.36
CA ARG A 236 -15.32 -3.68 -5.66
C ARG A 236 -14.83 -2.54 -6.54
N GLY A 237 -13.54 -2.48 -6.85
CA GLY A 237 -12.96 -1.51 -7.77
C GLY A 237 -13.58 -1.62 -9.17
N THR A 238 -14.09 -0.50 -9.67
CA THR A 238 -14.79 -0.39 -10.97
C THR A 238 -14.13 0.61 -11.91
N GLY A 239 -13.24 1.46 -11.39
CA GLY A 239 -12.53 2.45 -12.19
C GLY A 239 -11.35 3.04 -11.43
N TYR A 240 -10.31 3.41 -12.18
CA TYR A 240 -9.12 4.05 -11.68
C TYR A 240 -8.62 5.04 -12.71
N ALA A 241 -8.14 6.21 -12.25
CA ALA A 241 -7.34 7.08 -13.08
C ALA A 241 -6.27 7.80 -12.26
N ALA A 242 -5.11 8.02 -12.87
CA ALA A 242 -4.06 8.91 -12.39
C ALA A 242 -3.74 9.96 -13.46
N ALA A 243 -3.64 11.22 -13.05
CA ALA A 243 -3.48 12.36 -13.92
C ALA A 243 -2.52 13.41 -13.34
N LEU A 244 -1.90 14.17 -14.24
CA LEU A 244 -1.25 15.44 -13.89
C LEU A 244 -2.31 16.56 -13.95
N PRO A 245 -2.06 17.74 -13.34
CA PRO A 245 -3.01 18.84 -13.34
C PRO A 245 -3.34 19.26 -14.79
N GLU A 246 -4.62 19.54 -15.06
CA GLU A 246 -5.12 20.04 -16.35
C GLU A 246 -4.88 19.10 -17.56
N GLY A 247 -4.43 17.87 -17.34
CA GLY A 247 -4.15 16.87 -18.38
C GLY A 247 -5.16 15.72 -18.42
N ALA A 248 -5.16 14.99 -19.53
CA ALA A 248 -5.81 13.66 -19.58
C ALA A 248 -5.07 12.69 -18.65
N PRO A 249 -5.76 11.68 -18.09
CA PRO A 249 -5.11 10.65 -17.28
C PRO A 249 -3.96 9.98 -18.04
N PHE A 250 -2.79 9.92 -17.41
CA PHE A 250 -1.66 9.18 -17.96
C PHE A 250 -1.80 7.68 -17.67
N TYR A 251 -2.68 7.27 -16.77
CA TYR A 251 -2.99 5.87 -16.51
C TYR A 251 -4.45 5.72 -16.10
N THR A 252 -5.10 4.70 -16.65
CA THR A 252 -6.47 4.31 -16.32
C THR A 252 -6.54 2.79 -16.25
N ASN A 253 -7.33 2.27 -15.32
CA ASN A 253 -7.53 0.84 -15.16
C ASN A 253 -8.90 0.57 -14.54
N ASN A 254 -9.45 -0.62 -14.74
CA ASN A 254 -10.64 -1.09 -14.03
C ASN A 254 -10.49 -2.54 -13.52
N ALA A 255 -9.33 -3.16 -13.73
CA ALA A 255 -9.03 -4.49 -13.24
C ALA A 255 -8.47 -4.43 -11.82
N TRP A 256 -8.99 -5.26 -10.91
CA TRP A 256 -8.44 -5.44 -9.56
C TRP A 256 -7.49 -6.64 -9.48
N GLU A 257 -7.67 -7.62 -10.37
CA GLU A 257 -6.79 -8.78 -10.61
C GLU A 257 -6.12 -8.65 -11.98
N GLY A 258 -4.94 -9.25 -12.16
CA GLY A 258 -4.23 -9.15 -13.45
C GLY A 258 -3.86 -7.72 -13.80
N VAL A 259 -3.54 -6.90 -12.78
CA VAL A 259 -3.46 -5.44 -12.89
C VAL A 259 -2.39 -5.04 -13.92
N PRO A 260 -2.75 -4.25 -14.94
CA PRO A 260 -1.80 -3.85 -15.97
C PRO A 260 -0.78 -2.86 -15.43
N VAL A 261 0.49 -3.15 -15.68
CA VAL A 261 1.61 -2.22 -15.46
C VAL A 261 1.80 -1.37 -16.71
N LYS A 262 1.60 -0.07 -16.61
CA LYS A 262 1.90 0.84 -17.72
C LYS A 262 3.36 1.27 -17.65
N ARG A 263 4.14 0.91 -18.66
CA ARG A 263 5.53 1.35 -18.82
C ARG A 263 5.64 2.66 -19.61
N PHE A 264 6.66 3.44 -19.29
CA PHE A 264 7.10 4.62 -20.02
C PHE A 264 8.55 4.38 -20.48
N ASP A 265 8.75 3.91 -21.70
CA ASP A 265 10.06 3.41 -22.18
C ASP A 265 11.21 4.43 -22.00
N SER A 266 10.95 5.72 -22.18
CA SER A 266 11.91 6.81 -21.98
C SER A 266 11.83 7.48 -20.59
N GLY A 267 10.97 6.96 -19.72
CA GLY A 267 10.44 7.67 -18.56
C GLY A 267 9.49 8.80 -18.95
N MET A 268 8.53 9.09 -18.06
CA MET A 268 7.66 10.27 -18.11
C MET A 268 8.24 11.34 -17.19
N ASP A 269 8.63 12.49 -17.75
CA ASP A 269 9.14 13.62 -16.97
C ASP A 269 8.02 14.26 -16.13
N ILE A 270 8.26 14.41 -14.83
CA ILE A 270 7.38 15.12 -13.90
C ILE A 270 8.21 16.14 -13.13
N LYS A 271 7.75 17.39 -13.13
CA LYS A 271 8.49 18.51 -12.51
C LYS A 271 8.19 18.64 -11.03
N ALA A 272 9.19 19.09 -10.27
CA ALA A 272 9.02 19.46 -8.88
C ALA A 272 7.84 20.45 -8.71
N GLY A 273 7.04 20.25 -7.67
CA GLY A 273 5.81 21.02 -7.40
C GLY A 273 4.57 20.51 -8.14
N THR A 274 4.69 19.53 -9.04
CA THR A 274 3.54 18.94 -9.73
C THR A 274 2.78 18.02 -8.77
N TRP A 275 1.45 18.16 -8.74
CA TRP A 275 0.57 17.21 -8.04
C TRP A 275 0.14 16.09 -8.96
N ILE A 276 0.36 14.85 -8.57
CA ILE A 276 -0.25 13.70 -9.22
C ILE A 276 -1.56 13.40 -8.48
N ASP A 277 -2.68 13.46 -9.20
CA ASP A 277 -4.04 13.22 -8.71
C ASP A 277 -4.49 11.84 -9.17
N TYR A 278 -4.98 11.01 -8.25
CA TYR A 278 -5.57 9.74 -8.61
C TYR A 278 -6.82 9.41 -7.80
N TYR A 279 -7.67 8.58 -8.40
CA TYR A 279 -8.86 8.07 -7.74
C TYR A 279 -9.12 6.60 -8.05
N CYS A 280 -9.89 5.98 -7.16
CA CYS A 280 -10.49 4.67 -7.34
C CYS A 280 -12.01 4.78 -7.15
N ASP A 281 -12.77 4.23 -8.07
CA ASP A 281 -14.23 4.11 -8.02
C ASP A 281 -14.63 2.72 -7.56
N TYR A 282 -15.65 2.64 -6.72
CA TYR A 282 -16.14 1.39 -6.15
C TYR A 282 -17.64 1.22 -6.31
N ASN A 283 -18.07 -0.04 -6.40
CA ASN A 283 -19.48 -0.41 -6.31
C ASN A 283 -19.68 -1.51 -5.26
N ASN A 284 -20.32 -1.16 -4.14
CA ASN A 284 -20.65 -2.11 -3.09
C ASN A 284 -22.11 -2.55 -3.20
N THR A 285 -22.33 -3.78 -3.65
CA THR A 285 -23.67 -4.40 -3.71
C THR A 285 -24.11 -5.03 -2.39
N GLY A 286 -23.19 -5.10 -1.41
CA GLY A 286 -23.40 -5.69 -0.09
C GLY A 286 -24.31 -4.85 0.81
N ALA A 287 -24.70 -5.46 1.94
CA ALA A 287 -25.61 -4.85 2.91
C ALA A 287 -24.92 -4.08 4.05
N ALA A 288 -23.58 -4.07 4.08
CA ALA A 288 -22.78 -3.39 5.08
C ALA A 288 -21.87 -2.35 4.42
N ASP A 289 -21.52 -1.31 5.18
CA ASP A 289 -20.50 -0.35 4.78
C ASP A 289 -19.13 -1.05 4.72
N VAL A 290 -18.32 -0.68 3.73
CA VAL A 290 -16.97 -1.20 3.51
C VAL A 290 -15.99 -0.04 3.65
N TYR A 291 -14.88 -0.30 4.34
CA TYR A 291 -13.83 0.68 4.62
C TYR A 291 -12.49 0.20 4.08
N GLN A 292 -11.48 1.06 4.19
CA GLN A 292 -10.10 0.70 3.90
C GLN A 292 -9.61 -0.47 4.77
N GLY A 293 -8.75 -1.34 4.24
CA GLY A 293 -8.12 -2.42 5.02
C GLY A 293 -7.41 -3.49 4.17
N PRO A 294 -6.67 -4.40 4.82
CA PRO A 294 -5.87 -5.42 4.14
C PRO A 294 -6.68 -6.60 3.56
N ARG A 295 -7.89 -6.83 4.05
CA ARG A 295 -8.66 -8.04 3.68
C ARG A 295 -9.46 -7.84 2.40
N SER A 296 -9.84 -8.94 1.77
CA SER A 296 -10.77 -9.02 0.64
C SER A 296 -12.16 -8.45 0.95
N THR A 297 -12.50 -8.40 2.24
CA THR A 297 -13.73 -7.76 2.74
C THR A 297 -13.64 -6.24 2.79
N ASP A 298 -12.43 -5.70 2.74
CA ASP A 298 -12.10 -4.28 2.80
C ASP A 298 -11.75 -3.76 1.40
N GLU A 299 -11.35 -2.49 1.29
CA GLU A 299 -10.88 -1.90 0.03
C GLU A 299 -9.51 -1.21 0.16
N MET A 300 -8.82 -1.03 -0.96
CA MET A 300 -7.58 -0.26 -1.06
C MET A 300 -7.59 0.65 -2.29
N CYS A 301 -6.88 1.78 -2.22
CA CYS A 301 -6.68 2.67 -3.36
C CYS A 301 -5.23 3.16 -3.43
N MET A 302 -4.45 2.60 -4.35
CA MET A 302 -3.01 2.90 -4.43
C MET A 302 -2.55 3.39 -5.81
N LEU A 303 -1.51 4.21 -5.78
CA LEU A 303 -0.66 4.49 -6.94
C LEU A 303 0.74 3.98 -6.63
N ILE A 304 1.22 3.04 -7.45
CA ILE A 304 2.52 2.41 -7.27
C ILE A 304 3.32 2.55 -8.56
N GLY A 305 4.57 3.02 -8.49
CA GLY A 305 5.38 3.22 -9.70
C GLY A 305 6.87 3.40 -9.44
N ALA A 306 7.71 2.77 -10.25
CA ALA A 306 9.16 2.98 -10.19
C ALA A 306 9.55 4.33 -10.81
N TYR A 307 10.45 5.08 -10.17
CA TYR A 307 10.93 6.37 -10.66
C TYR A 307 12.39 6.64 -10.27
N TYR A 308 12.99 7.66 -10.86
CA TYR A 308 14.29 8.20 -10.46
C TYR A 308 14.42 9.70 -10.83
N PRO A 309 15.30 10.49 -10.20
CA PRO A 309 16.11 10.14 -9.02
C PRO A 309 15.26 9.94 -7.76
N ALA A 310 15.76 9.13 -6.83
CA ALA A 310 15.11 8.80 -5.57
C ALA A 310 14.88 10.06 -4.73
N ASP A 311 13.67 10.16 -4.17
CA ASP A 311 13.29 11.22 -3.23
C ASP A 311 12.27 10.66 -2.22
N PRO A 312 12.72 10.27 -1.02
CA PRO A 312 11.86 9.64 -0.01
C PRO A 312 10.59 10.42 0.33
N VAL A 313 10.61 11.75 0.20
CA VAL A 313 9.45 12.61 0.44
C VAL A 313 8.38 12.34 -0.62
N THR A 314 8.79 12.31 -1.89
CA THR A 314 7.93 11.95 -3.02
C THR A 314 7.49 10.49 -2.94
N SER A 315 8.36 9.50 -2.72
CA SER A 315 7.97 8.08 -2.73
C SER A 315 6.93 7.73 -1.67
N ASN A 316 7.00 8.36 -0.50
CA ASN A 316 6.07 8.13 0.60
C ASN A 316 4.88 9.10 0.60
N CYS A 317 4.83 10.12 -0.26
CA CYS A 317 3.87 11.23 -0.11
C CYS A 317 3.90 11.79 1.32
N ALA A 318 5.10 12.12 1.80
CA ALA A 318 5.36 12.42 3.18
C ALA A 318 4.99 13.86 3.57
N ALA A 319 4.49 14.05 4.80
CA ALA A 319 4.23 15.37 5.34
C ALA A 319 5.50 16.08 5.87
N ASP A 320 6.45 15.32 6.40
CA ASP A 320 7.71 15.83 6.96
C ASP A 320 8.91 15.28 6.19
N PRO A 321 9.63 16.13 5.44
CA PRO A 321 10.83 15.72 4.71
C PRO A 321 11.95 15.14 5.58
N SER A 322 11.96 15.43 6.89
CA SER A 322 12.97 14.91 7.81
C SER A 322 12.66 13.51 8.35
N ALA A 323 11.41 13.05 8.18
CA ALA A 323 10.93 11.74 8.61
C ALA A 323 9.93 11.16 7.58
N PRO A 324 10.37 10.94 6.33
CA PRO A 324 9.48 10.59 5.22
C PRO A 324 8.77 9.24 5.40
N ASP A 325 9.46 8.28 5.99
CA ASP A 325 8.96 6.93 6.33
C ASP A 325 7.95 6.95 7.49
N GLN A 326 8.01 7.96 8.35
CA GLN A 326 7.13 8.07 9.53
C GLN A 326 5.88 8.91 9.26
N THR A 327 5.90 9.71 8.19
CA THR A 327 4.84 10.64 7.82
C THR A 327 4.26 10.35 6.44
N GLY A 328 4.48 9.14 5.93
CA GLY A 328 3.98 8.68 4.63
C GLY A 328 2.46 8.80 4.50
N ASN A 329 2.01 9.13 3.30
CA ASN A 329 0.63 9.44 2.90
C ASN A 329 -0.01 10.63 3.61
N LEU A 330 0.61 11.18 4.66
CA LEU A 330 0.12 12.37 5.35
C LEU A 330 0.38 13.66 4.55
N GLY A 331 1.30 13.65 3.59
CA GLY A 331 1.56 14.79 2.69
C GLY A 331 0.47 15.01 1.64
N ALA A 332 -0.49 14.07 1.53
CA ALA A 332 -1.55 14.14 0.54
C ALA A 332 -2.56 15.28 0.82
N GLU A 333 -3.24 15.69 -0.25
CA GLU A 333 -4.57 16.30 -0.14
C GLU A 333 -5.61 15.22 -0.44
N TRP A 334 -6.39 14.86 0.58
CA TRP A 334 -7.50 13.91 0.46
C TRP A 334 -8.75 14.65 0.02
N ILE A 335 -9.46 14.11 -0.96
CA ILE A 335 -10.56 14.80 -1.63
C ILE A 335 -11.87 14.07 -1.29
N GLY A 336 -12.77 14.78 -0.60
CA GLY A 336 -14.11 14.30 -0.28
C GLY A 336 -15.03 14.25 -1.50
N ASN A 337 -16.21 13.66 -1.36
CA ASN A 337 -17.21 13.54 -2.44
C ASN A 337 -18.55 14.18 -2.09
N GLY A 338 -18.67 14.80 -0.93
CA GLY A 338 -19.93 15.31 -0.44
C GLY A 338 -20.09 16.80 -0.71
N THR A 339 -20.81 17.46 0.20
CA THR A 339 -21.18 18.87 0.11
C THR A 339 -20.96 19.60 1.43
N GLU A 340 -20.39 18.93 2.43
CA GLU A 340 -20.20 19.52 3.75
C GLU A 340 -19.08 20.55 3.74
N THR A 341 -19.34 21.68 4.40
CA THR A 341 -18.32 22.71 4.61
C THR A 341 -17.17 22.17 5.46
N CYS A 342 -16.04 22.86 5.45
CA CYS A 342 -14.90 22.44 6.27
C CYS A 342 -15.25 22.54 7.75
N ALA A 343 -15.96 23.60 8.16
CA ALA A 343 -16.46 23.75 9.52
C ALA A 343 -17.37 22.59 9.96
N THR A 344 -18.31 22.17 9.11
CA THR A 344 -19.21 21.04 9.42
C THR A 344 -18.45 19.72 9.50
N THR A 345 -17.53 19.51 8.56
CA THR A 345 -16.66 18.32 8.54
C THR A 345 -15.79 18.25 9.79
N MET A 346 -15.23 19.37 10.24
CA MET A 346 -14.41 19.44 11.45
C MET A 346 -15.23 19.20 12.72
N GLY A 347 -16.47 19.73 12.77
CA GLY A 347 -17.42 19.40 13.83
C GLY A 347 -17.74 17.90 13.88
N CYS A 348 -17.93 17.26 12.72
CA CYS A 348 -18.09 15.81 12.61
C CYS A 348 -16.86 15.06 13.16
N VAL A 349 -15.66 15.43 12.73
CA VAL A 349 -14.40 14.82 13.20
C VAL A 349 -14.25 14.93 14.72
N GLN A 350 -14.55 16.09 15.31
CA GLN A 350 -14.48 16.27 16.76
C GLN A 350 -15.41 15.31 17.52
N GLN A 351 -16.61 15.04 16.98
CA GLN A 351 -17.57 14.13 17.60
C GLN A 351 -17.06 12.68 17.61
N THR A 352 -16.26 12.27 16.62
CA THR A 352 -15.70 10.90 16.54
C THR A 352 -14.86 10.53 17.76
N PHE A 353 -14.12 11.47 18.34
CA PHE A 353 -13.28 11.25 19.53
C PHE A 353 -14.07 11.09 20.84
N THR A 354 -15.36 11.42 20.82
CA THR A 354 -16.26 11.30 21.98
C THR A 354 -17.26 10.16 21.85
N GLY A 355 -17.34 9.56 20.65
CA GLY A 355 -18.22 8.44 20.37
C GLY A 355 -17.65 7.09 20.83
N ALA A 356 -18.49 6.05 20.76
CA ALA A 356 -18.10 4.67 21.08
C ALA A 356 -17.67 3.86 19.85
N GLY A 357 -17.58 4.48 18.67
CA GLY A 357 -17.24 3.82 17.40
C GLY A 357 -15.75 3.85 17.07
N ASP A 358 -15.38 3.20 15.98
CA ASP A 358 -14.02 3.29 15.43
C ASP A 358 -13.74 4.74 14.98
N VAL A 359 -12.71 5.34 15.60
CA VAL A 359 -12.36 6.74 15.37
C VAL A 359 -11.95 6.98 13.93
N MET A 360 -11.17 6.07 13.32
CA MET A 360 -10.72 6.25 11.94
C MET A 360 -11.85 6.07 10.93
N GLN A 361 -12.73 5.10 11.13
CA GLN A 361 -13.93 4.98 10.29
C GLN A 361 -14.84 6.20 10.44
N GLY A 362 -14.92 6.77 11.64
CA GLY A 362 -15.61 8.04 11.91
C GLY A 362 -14.99 9.20 11.13
N ILE A 363 -13.68 9.44 11.29
CA ILE A 363 -12.96 10.50 10.58
C ILE A 363 -13.09 10.30 9.07
N THR A 364 -12.97 9.06 8.59
CA THR A 364 -13.15 8.74 7.17
C THR A 364 -14.55 9.07 6.69
N THR A 365 -15.58 8.72 7.46
CA THR A 365 -16.96 9.08 7.12
C THR A 365 -17.13 10.60 7.00
N CYS A 366 -16.55 11.38 7.93
CA CYS A 366 -16.58 12.84 7.86
C CYS A 366 -15.83 13.36 6.63
N MET A 367 -14.59 12.91 6.40
CA MET A 367 -13.76 13.35 5.27
C MET A 367 -14.43 13.04 3.93
N MET A 368 -15.08 11.88 3.79
CA MET A 368 -15.81 11.51 2.57
C MET A 368 -17.03 12.40 2.31
N ALA A 369 -17.64 12.96 3.35
CA ALA A 369 -18.77 13.88 3.24
C ALA A 369 -18.36 15.34 2.95
N ALA A 370 -17.08 15.68 3.10
CA ALA A 370 -16.57 17.02 2.81
C ALA A 370 -16.75 17.37 1.33
N ASP A 371 -17.05 18.65 1.06
CA ASP A 371 -17.06 19.20 -0.30
C ASP A 371 -15.63 19.17 -0.90
N PRO A 372 -15.45 18.68 -2.15
CA PRO A 372 -14.17 18.76 -2.84
C PRO A 372 -13.48 20.14 -2.76
N ALA A 373 -14.25 21.24 -2.75
CA ALA A 373 -13.75 22.62 -2.70
C ALA A 373 -13.06 23.01 -1.38
N VAL A 374 -13.26 22.23 -0.31
CA VAL A 374 -12.63 22.44 1.01
C VAL A 374 -11.59 21.38 1.35
N SER A 375 -11.30 20.47 0.42
CA SER A 375 -10.38 19.33 0.63
C SER A 375 -9.00 19.75 1.11
N LYS A 376 -8.49 20.89 0.61
CA LYS A 376 -7.22 21.43 1.04
C LYS A 376 -7.23 21.79 2.52
N GLU A 377 -8.16 22.63 2.95
CA GLU A 377 -8.23 23.08 4.35
C GLU A 377 -8.51 21.92 5.30
N MET A 378 -9.40 21.01 4.88
CA MET A 378 -9.73 19.83 5.68
C MET A 378 -8.52 18.89 5.82
N SER A 379 -7.80 18.64 4.73
CA SER A 379 -6.58 17.83 4.75
C SER A 379 -5.49 18.46 5.61
N ASP A 380 -5.30 19.78 5.53
CA ASP A 380 -4.33 20.50 6.37
C ASP A 380 -4.68 20.36 7.87
N ALA A 381 -5.96 20.44 8.22
CA ALA A 381 -6.44 20.25 9.58
C ALA A 381 -6.23 18.81 10.08
N LEU A 382 -6.63 17.80 9.29
CA LEU A 382 -6.44 16.39 9.62
C LEU A 382 -4.97 16.01 9.74
N ARG A 383 -4.15 16.44 8.78
CA ARG A 383 -2.69 16.22 8.82
C ARG A 383 -2.09 16.78 10.10
N CYS A 384 -2.43 18.02 10.46
CA CYS A 384 -1.92 18.62 11.68
C CYS A 384 -2.38 17.84 12.93
N LEU A 385 -3.65 17.43 12.97
CA LEU A 385 -4.21 16.61 14.04
C LEU A 385 -3.44 15.30 14.20
N PHE A 386 -3.19 14.57 13.11
CA PHE A 386 -2.45 13.30 13.14
C PHE A 386 -1.00 13.47 13.57
N LEU A 387 -0.33 14.53 13.13
CA LEU A 387 1.07 14.78 13.49
C LEU A 387 1.26 15.24 14.95
N ASN A 388 0.25 15.87 15.57
CA ASN A 388 0.38 16.46 16.90
C ASN A 388 -0.40 15.73 17.99
N GLY A 389 -1.34 14.84 17.64
CA GLY A 389 -2.14 14.09 18.60
C GLY A 389 -2.76 14.97 19.68
N GLN A 390 -2.45 14.69 20.95
CA GLN A 390 -2.97 15.44 22.10
C GLN A 390 -2.55 16.92 22.14
N ALA A 391 -1.46 17.30 21.44
CA ALA A 391 -1.02 18.70 21.35
C ALA A 391 -1.77 19.50 20.26
N ALA A 392 -2.58 18.84 19.42
CA ALA A 392 -3.26 19.46 18.30
C ALA A 392 -4.13 20.68 18.66
N PRO A 393 -4.90 20.71 19.78
CA PRO A 393 -5.71 21.89 20.12
C PRO A 393 -4.91 23.19 20.21
N THR A 394 -3.64 23.11 20.59
CA THR A 394 -2.72 24.25 20.65
C THR A 394 -1.87 24.40 19.38
N ALA A 395 -1.37 23.29 18.83
CA ALA A 395 -0.42 23.30 17.72
C ALA A 395 -1.06 23.58 16.35
N CYS A 396 -2.34 23.23 16.19
CA CYS A 396 -3.04 23.25 14.90
C CYS A 396 -4.02 24.42 14.73
N LYS A 397 -3.89 25.46 15.58
CA LYS A 397 -4.82 26.59 15.58
C LYS A 397 -4.97 27.23 14.20
N THR A 398 -3.87 27.45 13.48
CA THR A 398 -3.91 28.08 12.15
C THR A 398 -4.70 27.24 11.14
N GLN A 399 -4.48 25.92 11.12
CA GLN A 399 -5.15 25.00 10.22
C GLN A 399 -6.64 24.87 10.57
N PHE A 400 -6.96 24.81 11.87
CA PHE A 400 -8.34 24.77 12.34
C PHE A 400 -9.08 26.07 12.04
N ASP A 401 -8.48 27.23 12.27
CA ASP A 401 -9.10 28.53 11.95
C ASP A 401 -9.34 28.67 10.44
N ALA A 402 -8.39 28.23 9.59
CA ALA A 402 -8.54 28.24 8.14
C ALA A 402 -9.67 27.32 7.66
N CYS A 403 -9.81 26.14 8.26
CA CYS A 403 -10.93 25.24 7.98
C CYS A 403 -12.25 25.83 8.47
N LEU A 404 -12.33 26.32 9.71
CA LEU A 404 -13.58 26.86 10.27
C LEU A 404 -14.10 28.11 9.53
N ALA A 405 -13.25 28.79 8.77
CA ALA A 405 -13.64 29.92 7.92
C ALA A 405 -14.33 29.51 6.60
N LYS A 406 -14.37 28.21 6.28
CA LYS A 406 -14.98 27.64 5.07
C LYS A 406 -16.08 26.64 5.43
#